data_AF-A0A1M6SZD1-F1
#
_entry.id   AF-A0A1M6SZD1-F1
#
_cell.length_a   1.000
_cell.length_b   1.000
_cell.length_c   1.000
_cell.angle_alpha   90.00
_cell.angle_beta   90.00
_cell.angle_gamma   90.00
#
_symmetry.space_group_name_H-M   'P 1'
#
loop_
_entity.id
_entity.type
_entity.pdbx_description
1 polymer ?
#
loop_
_entity_poly.entity_id
_entity_poly.type
_entity_poly.pdbx_seq_one_letter_code
_entity_poly.pdbx_strand_id
1 'polypeptide(L)'
;MEKHKLLTKQITGAIVVLYLGVLTMINILTPTKPFSDLENRRLEQAPRFSFSSLWAGSFTKDFEKYLADQFTFKDTWIGIKSGWEKMMGKKEFNGVYIGTEDYLLQAFPKPEASSLQIKMEAINTFGAATPHLNKYFMVVPNAVEIYRDKLPPYLQTEREEKWLAKIKSSLQQDIQFINVYDTLSAQKNKELFYKTDHHWTTQAAFFAYQRFIEATGGVPRVVEDFAIQQASNLFYGSLYSKSGLRNLAPDTIQLFVPKNKVTCRVEYFDEGGPGQVSDSLYQMEWLTKKDKYAVFLGGNHSLIKISANCSGGKKLLIIKDSYANCFIPFLTEHYSQILVVDLRYYGDILSDLIKDNGINDVLFLYNVTTFFEDSTIESILDYMELDNEITGDQPINYKDFFQQDVFLGDSITEAISYLGLLDERNVCATIGININEAKAQVQQIQIKSPRNIYLLYGVNDMDDRMPSQWFVEQYRELVRELKQKYPRSQIYLQSVLPVDTRVEQKKPHTNNRYISQCNDELIKLAEEEQIKYINLVNLLNASNQGLYEADGTHFKAPFYHLWFHYLVTYLGSAG
;
A
#
# COMPACT_ATOMS: atom_id res chain seq x y z
N MET A 1 50.03 39.52 -22.24
CA MET A 1 48.62 39.15 -22.01
C MET A 1 48.41 37.65 -21.78
N GLU A 2 49.06 36.75 -22.54
CA GLU A 2 48.92 35.28 -22.37
C GLU A 2 49.52 34.73 -21.06
N LYS A 3 50.71 35.19 -20.62
CA LYS A 3 51.31 34.75 -19.35
C LYS A 3 50.42 35.03 -18.13
N HIS A 4 49.71 36.17 -18.13
CA HIS A 4 48.74 36.48 -17.07
C HIS A 4 47.54 35.54 -17.10
N LYS A 5 47.01 35.21 -18.29
CA LYS A 5 45.92 34.23 -18.43
C LYS A 5 46.34 32.82 -17.97
N LEU A 6 47.58 32.41 -18.24
CA LEU A 6 48.11 31.11 -17.79
C LEU A 6 48.29 31.07 -16.27
N LEU A 7 48.86 32.12 -15.68
CA LEU A 7 49.04 32.24 -14.23
C LEU A 7 47.69 32.25 -13.51
N THR A 8 46.69 32.99 -14.02
CA THR A 8 45.34 32.99 -13.46
C THR A 8 44.72 31.59 -13.51
N LYS A 9 44.82 30.85 -14.63
CA LYS A 9 44.33 29.47 -14.72
C LYS A 9 45.00 28.52 -13.72
N GLN A 10 46.31 28.63 -13.54
CA GLN A 10 47.07 27.83 -12.58
C GLN A 10 46.67 28.15 -11.13
N ILE A 11 46.53 29.42 -10.80
CA ILE A 11 46.05 29.86 -9.47
C ILE A 11 44.63 29.36 -9.22
N THR A 12 43.71 29.53 -10.18
CA THR A 12 42.34 29.02 -10.06
C THR A 12 42.33 27.50 -9.87
N GLY A 13 43.13 26.76 -10.65
CA GLY A 13 43.25 25.31 -10.51
C GLY A 13 43.79 24.90 -9.13
N ALA A 14 44.84 25.57 -8.64
CA ALA A 14 45.39 25.32 -7.31
C ALA A 14 44.39 25.59 -6.19
N ILE A 15 43.59 26.66 -6.30
CA ILE A 15 42.53 26.99 -5.35
C ILE A 15 41.45 25.90 -5.34
N VAL A 16 41.01 25.43 -6.51
CA VAL A 16 40.00 24.35 -6.59
C VAL A 16 40.52 23.06 -5.97
N VAL A 17 41.76 22.67 -6.27
CA VAL A 17 42.37 21.47 -5.68
C VAL A 17 42.51 21.61 -4.17
N LEU A 18 42.97 22.77 -3.68
CA LEU A 18 43.07 23.03 -2.24
C LEU A 18 41.69 22.96 -1.57
N TYR A 19 40.68 23.59 -2.17
CA TYR A 19 39.30 23.55 -1.69
C TYR A 19 38.76 22.13 -1.59
N LEU A 20 38.91 21.32 -2.65
CA LEU A 20 38.48 19.92 -2.65
C LEU A 20 39.25 19.07 -1.63
N GLY A 21 40.56 19.30 -1.50
CA GLY A 21 41.40 18.61 -0.52
C GLY A 21 40.99 18.94 0.92
N VAL A 22 40.78 20.21 1.24
CA VAL A 22 40.31 20.66 2.55
C VAL A 22 38.92 20.09 2.86
N LEU A 23 38.00 20.16 1.91
CA LEU A 23 36.64 19.65 2.11
C LEU A 23 36.62 18.13 2.30
N THR A 24 37.46 17.39 1.56
CA THR A 24 37.65 15.94 1.75
C THR A 24 38.21 15.64 3.13
N MET A 25 39.23 16.38 3.57
CA MET A 25 39.83 16.21 4.90
C MET A 25 38.82 16.49 6.01
N ILE A 26 38.05 17.58 5.91
CA ILE A 26 36.96 17.89 6.86
C ILE A 26 35.93 16.76 6.87
N ASN A 27 35.57 16.21 5.70
CA ASN A 27 34.61 15.12 5.62
C ASN A 27 35.09 13.83 6.29
N ILE A 28 36.39 13.51 6.17
CA ILE A 28 36.99 12.36 6.84
C ILE A 28 37.06 12.55 8.36
N LEU A 29 37.31 13.79 8.82
CA LEU A 29 37.42 14.12 10.24
C LEU A 29 36.06 14.30 10.93
N THR A 30 34.98 14.53 10.17
CA THR A 30 33.64 14.73 10.72
C THR A 30 33.03 13.40 11.13
N PRO A 31 32.61 13.23 12.39
CA PRO A 31 31.98 11.99 12.85
C PRO A 31 30.70 11.68 12.07
N THR A 32 30.48 10.41 11.78
CA THR A 32 29.24 9.96 11.14
C THR A 32 28.06 10.12 12.08
N LYS A 33 26.91 10.50 11.50
CA LYS A 33 25.64 10.60 12.22
C LYS A 33 24.81 9.34 11.95
N PRO A 34 24.26 8.70 12.99
CA PRO A 34 23.37 7.55 12.79
C PRO A 34 21.97 7.96 12.31
N PHE A 35 21.52 9.18 12.63
CA PHE A 35 20.17 9.66 12.35
C PHE A 35 20.18 11.13 11.90
N SER A 36 19.25 11.50 11.02
CA SER A 36 19.01 12.89 10.61
C SER A 36 17.68 13.37 11.18
N ASP A 37 17.70 14.31 12.11
CA ASP A 37 16.49 14.94 12.64
C ASP A 37 15.73 15.69 11.54
N LEU A 38 16.46 16.31 10.59
CA LEU A 38 15.85 17.05 9.50
C LEU A 38 15.10 16.10 8.57
N GLU A 39 15.71 15.00 8.15
CA GLU A 39 15.08 14.03 7.23
C GLU A 39 14.19 12.99 7.97
N ASN A 40 14.22 12.95 9.30
CA ASN A 40 13.54 11.98 10.16
C ASN A 40 13.79 10.51 9.75
N ARG A 41 15.05 10.16 9.46
CA ARG A 41 15.44 8.79 9.07
C ARG A 41 16.85 8.43 9.52
N ARG A 42 17.15 7.13 9.55
CA ARG A 42 18.52 6.63 9.68
C ARG A 42 19.33 6.97 8.44
N LEU A 43 20.57 7.35 8.67
CA LEU A 43 21.53 7.67 7.62
C LEU A 43 22.38 6.44 7.30
N GLU A 44 22.75 6.31 6.03
CA GLU A 44 23.60 5.22 5.57
C GLU A 44 24.93 5.22 6.35
N GLN A 45 25.38 4.04 6.78
CA GLN A 45 26.61 3.87 7.54
C GLN A 45 27.72 3.32 6.64
N ALA A 46 28.97 3.42 7.10
CA ALA A 46 30.10 3.00 6.28
C ALA A 46 29.97 1.53 5.87
N PRO A 47 29.92 1.21 4.57
CA PRO A 47 29.75 -0.16 4.12
C PRO A 47 31.00 -0.98 4.46
N ARG A 48 30.80 -2.26 4.78
CA ARG A 48 31.93 -3.18 4.98
C ARG A 48 32.56 -3.51 3.64
N PHE A 49 33.86 -3.25 3.50
CA PHE A 49 34.60 -3.56 2.29
C PHE A 49 34.80 -5.08 2.14
N SER A 50 34.53 -5.60 0.94
CA SER A 50 34.95 -6.94 0.53
C SER A 50 35.20 -6.98 -0.99
N PHE A 51 36.11 -7.84 -1.45
CA PHE A 51 36.36 -8.00 -2.89
C PHE A 51 35.12 -8.51 -3.64
N SER A 52 34.26 -9.31 -3.00
CA SER A 52 33.00 -9.79 -3.59
C SER A 52 31.98 -8.67 -3.80
N SER A 53 31.79 -7.77 -2.82
CA SER A 53 30.87 -6.63 -2.93
C SER A 53 31.35 -5.57 -3.92
N LEU A 54 32.67 -5.43 -4.09
CA LEU A 54 33.26 -4.55 -5.09
C LEU A 54 33.02 -5.07 -6.51
N TRP A 55 33.30 -6.35 -6.78
CA TRP A 55 33.03 -6.97 -8.09
C TRP A 55 31.54 -7.03 -8.43
N ALA A 56 30.68 -7.20 -7.43
CA ALA A 56 29.22 -7.16 -7.58
C ALA A 56 28.66 -5.73 -7.74
N GLY A 57 29.48 -4.68 -7.55
CA GLY A 57 29.06 -3.28 -7.65
C GLY A 57 28.24 -2.74 -6.47
N SER A 58 27.86 -3.59 -5.50
CA SER A 58 27.09 -3.17 -4.32
C SER A 58 27.89 -2.25 -3.40
N PHE A 59 29.19 -2.49 -3.23
CA PHE A 59 30.05 -1.63 -2.40
C PHE A 59 30.07 -0.18 -2.90
N THR A 60 30.25 0.04 -4.20
CA THR A 60 30.28 1.39 -4.78
C THR A 60 28.96 2.11 -4.56
N LYS A 61 27.85 1.43 -4.82
CA LYS A 61 26.49 1.97 -4.62
C LYS A 61 26.24 2.37 -3.17
N ASP A 62 26.61 1.51 -2.22
CA ASP A 62 26.40 1.77 -0.80
C ASP A 62 27.36 2.82 -0.27
N PHE A 63 28.59 2.88 -0.79
CA PHE A 63 29.56 3.92 -0.47
C PHE A 63 29.14 5.30 -1.00
N GLU A 64 28.55 5.38 -2.19
CA GLU A 64 27.98 6.62 -2.72
C GLU A 64 26.83 7.14 -1.84
N LYS A 65 25.92 6.25 -1.41
CA LYS A 65 24.85 6.59 -0.47
C LYS A 65 25.42 7.07 0.87
N TYR A 66 26.39 6.34 1.42
CA TYR A 66 27.10 6.72 2.63
C TYR A 66 27.72 8.11 2.52
N LEU A 67 28.45 8.40 1.43
CA LEU A 67 29.03 9.71 1.21
C LEU A 67 27.98 10.81 1.07
N ALA A 68 26.88 10.55 0.36
CA ALA A 68 25.79 11.52 0.21
C ALA A 68 25.08 11.82 1.53
N ASP A 69 24.94 10.83 2.42
CA ASP A 69 24.30 10.97 3.72
C ASP A 69 25.19 11.59 4.78
N GLN A 70 26.48 11.24 4.77
CA GLN A 70 27.46 11.69 5.75
C GLN A 70 28.22 12.94 5.32
N PHE A 71 27.86 13.52 4.17
CA PHE A 71 28.53 14.71 3.65
C PHE A 71 28.50 15.87 4.64
N THR A 72 29.67 16.45 4.91
CA THR A 72 29.79 17.49 5.93
C THR A 72 29.04 18.75 5.51
N PHE A 73 28.23 19.27 6.44
CA PHE A 73 27.33 20.41 6.23
C PHE A 73 26.31 20.20 5.09
N LYS A 74 25.93 18.96 4.76
CA LYS A 74 24.91 18.62 3.73
C LYS A 74 23.69 19.55 3.75
N ASP A 75 23.06 19.72 4.92
CA ASP A 75 21.84 20.53 5.05
C ASP A 75 22.06 22.03 4.76
N THR A 76 23.25 22.54 5.09
CA THR A 76 23.64 23.92 4.78
C THR A 76 23.80 24.10 3.28
N TRP A 77 24.45 23.15 2.60
CA TRP A 77 24.62 23.17 1.15
C TRP A 77 23.28 23.06 0.41
N ILE A 78 22.39 22.17 0.88
CA ILE A 78 21.02 22.06 0.37
C ILE A 78 20.29 23.40 0.54
N GLY A 79 20.38 24.03 1.71
CA GLY A 79 19.77 25.33 1.98
C GLY A 79 20.28 26.45 1.08
N ILE A 80 21.61 26.54 0.88
CA ILE A 80 22.24 27.53 -0.02
C ILE A 80 21.76 27.31 -1.46
N LYS A 81 21.80 26.06 -1.94
CA LYS A 81 21.34 25.70 -3.28
C LYS A 81 19.87 26.08 -3.46
N SER A 82 18.99 25.63 -2.58
CA SER A 82 17.55 25.90 -2.69
C SER A 82 17.24 27.40 -2.57
N GLY A 83 17.98 28.14 -1.75
CA GLY A 83 17.86 29.60 -1.66
C GLY A 83 18.25 30.32 -2.94
N TRP A 84 19.38 29.92 -3.55
CA TRP A 84 19.83 30.46 -4.84
C TRP A 84 18.85 30.14 -5.96
N GLU A 85 18.38 28.90 -6.03
CA GLU A 85 17.34 28.47 -6.99
C GLU A 85 16.02 29.25 -6.80
N LYS A 86 15.57 29.47 -5.56
CA LYS A 86 14.39 30.30 -5.25
C LYS A 86 14.57 31.73 -5.75
N MET A 87 15.76 32.31 -5.56
CA MET A 87 16.09 33.67 -6.03
C MET A 87 16.09 33.76 -7.56
N MET A 88 16.51 32.71 -8.27
CA MET A 88 16.41 32.61 -9.72
C MET A 88 14.98 32.35 -10.23
N GLY A 89 13.98 32.35 -9.34
CA GLY A 89 12.57 32.21 -9.71
C GLY A 89 12.06 30.77 -9.75
N LYS A 90 12.85 29.77 -9.33
CA LYS A 90 12.37 28.38 -9.22
C LYS A 90 11.27 28.32 -8.15
N LYS A 91 10.15 27.65 -8.48
CA LYS A 91 8.98 27.49 -7.58
C LYS A 91 8.68 26.04 -7.21
N GLU A 92 9.50 25.09 -7.67
CA GLU A 92 9.36 23.67 -7.38
C GLU A 92 10.66 23.12 -6.80
N PHE A 93 10.57 22.38 -5.69
CA PHE A 93 11.70 21.77 -5.00
C PHE A 93 11.32 20.36 -4.57
N ASN A 94 11.87 19.35 -5.25
CA ASN A 94 11.61 17.93 -4.95
C ASN A 94 10.11 17.56 -4.89
N GLY A 95 9.33 18.02 -5.88
CA GLY A 95 7.88 17.81 -5.93
C GLY A 95 7.08 18.64 -4.93
N VAL A 96 7.69 19.67 -4.32
CA VAL A 96 7.02 20.63 -3.43
C VAL A 96 7.00 22.01 -4.09
N TYR A 97 5.81 22.57 -4.27
CA TYR A 97 5.60 23.89 -4.84
C TYR A 97 5.60 24.97 -3.77
N ILE A 98 6.20 26.12 -4.07
CA ILE A 98 6.11 27.31 -3.24
C ILE A 98 4.89 28.11 -3.68
N GLY A 99 3.83 28.03 -2.89
CA GLY A 99 2.62 28.83 -3.05
C GLY A 99 2.76 30.26 -2.49
N THR A 100 1.70 31.04 -2.63
CA THR A 100 1.58 32.34 -1.96
C THR A 100 1.51 32.15 -0.44
N GLU A 101 1.86 33.21 0.32
CA GLU A 101 1.86 33.20 1.80
C GLU A 101 2.76 32.13 2.43
N ASP A 102 3.83 31.75 1.72
CA ASP A 102 4.83 30.75 2.12
C ASP A 102 4.30 29.31 2.32
N TYR A 103 3.14 28.98 1.73
CA TYR A 103 2.67 27.59 1.72
C TYR A 103 3.55 26.69 0.87
N LEU A 104 3.97 25.56 1.43
CA LEU A 104 4.55 24.45 0.71
C LEU A 104 3.43 23.49 0.31
N LEU A 105 3.25 23.30 -1.00
CA LEU A 105 2.17 22.51 -1.56
C LEU A 105 2.78 21.32 -2.29
N GLN A 106 2.62 20.11 -1.75
CA GLN A 106 3.14 18.90 -2.39
C GLN A 106 2.35 18.60 -3.67
N ALA A 107 3.06 18.34 -4.76
CA ALA A 107 2.46 17.91 -6.00
C ALA A 107 1.71 16.59 -5.82
N PHE A 108 0.49 16.51 -6.34
CA PHE A 108 -0.24 15.27 -6.49
C PHE A 108 -0.01 14.70 -7.90
N PRO A 109 0.85 13.68 -8.06
CA PRO A 109 1.02 13.02 -9.35
C PRO A 109 -0.26 12.26 -9.69
N LYS A 110 -0.54 12.11 -10.99
CA LYS A 110 -1.71 11.35 -11.43
C LYS A 110 -1.59 9.89 -10.98
N PRO A 111 -2.50 9.38 -10.14
CA PRO A 111 -2.53 7.98 -9.75
C PRO A 111 -2.78 7.04 -10.93
N GLU A 112 -2.29 5.80 -10.81
CA GLU A 112 -2.61 4.72 -11.72
C GLU A 112 -4.04 4.23 -11.50
N ALA A 113 -4.83 4.11 -12.57
CA ALA A 113 -6.23 3.75 -12.47
C ALA A 113 -6.45 2.30 -11.97
N SER A 114 -5.53 1.39 -12.30
CA SER A 114 -5.52 0.00 -11.82
C SER A 114 -5.34 -0.08 -10.31
N SER A 115 -4.43 0.73 -9.74
CA SER A 115 -4.24 0.77 -8.28
C SER A 115 -5.49 1.22 -7.54
N LEU A 116 -6.26 2.18 -8.08
CA LEU A 116 -7.56 2.53 -7.51
C LEU A 116 -8.51 1.33 -7.50
N GLN A 117 -8.62 0.61 -8.62
CA GLN A 117 -9.55 -0.51 -8.75
C GLN A 117 -9.26 -1.61 -7.73
N ILE A 118 -7.99 -2.01 -7.59
CA ILE A 118 -7.55 -3.06 -6.65
C ILE A 118 -7.90 -2.67 -5.22
N LYS A 119 -7.59 -1.43 -4.80
CA LYS A 119 -7.89 -0.95 -3.45
C LYS A 119 -9.39 -0.91 -3.17
N MET A 120 -10.19 -0.48 -4.15
CA MET A 120 -11.65 -0.41 -3.98
C MET A 120 -12.28 -1.80 -3.92
N GLU A 121 -11.78 -2.76 -4.70
CA GLU A 121 -12.21 -4.15 -4.60
C GLU A 121 -11.88 -4.75 -3.22
N ALA A 122 -10.66 -4.52 -2.71
CA ALA A 122 -10.24 -4.97 -1.39
C ALA A 122 -11.13 -4.37 -0.27
N ILE A 123 -11.39 -3.06 -0.32
CA ILE A 123 -12.24 -2.35 0.65
C ILE A 123 -13.70 -2.82 0.59
N ASN A 124 -14.24 -2.99 -0.62
CA ASN A 124 -15.61 -3.51 -0.79
C ASN A 124 -15.73 -4.95 -0.29
N THR A 125 -14.70 -5.77 -0.51
CA THR A 125 -14.67 -7.16 -0.01
C THR A 125 -14.58 -7.20 1.51
N PHE A 126 -13.78 -6.32 2.13
CA PHE A 126 -13.78 -6.12 3.58
C PHE A 126 -15.18 -5.72 4.08
N GLY A 127 -15.86 -4.81 3.36
CA GLY A 127 -17.23 -4.40 3.68
C GLY A 127 -18.21 -5.57 3.68
N ALA A 128 -18.18 -6.37 2.61
CA ALA A 128 -19.00 -7.58 2.47
C ALA A 128 -18.70 -8.63 3.55
N ALA A 129 -17.43 -8.79 3.96
CA ALA A 129 -17.02 -9.71 5.01
C ALA A 129 -17.40 -9.24 6.43
N THR A 130 -17.82 -7.99 6.59
CA THR A 130 -18.19 -7.41 7.90
C THR A 130 -19.61 -6.81 7.87
N PRO A 131 -20.65 -7.58 7.50
CA PRO A 131 -22.00 -7.06 7.27
C PRO A 131 -22.67 -6.52 8.55
N HIS A 132 -22.19 -6.94 9.73
CA HIS A 132 -22.71 -6.54 11.04
C HIS A 132 -22.14 -5.20 11.56
N LEU A 133 -21.15 -4.63 10.88
CA LEU A 133 -20.50 -3.37 11.27
C LEU A 133 -21.09 -2.19 10.50
N ASN A 134 -21.11 -1.00 11.11
CA ASN A 134 -21.29 0.24 10.35
C ASN A 134 -19.94 0.65 9.76
N LYS A 135 -19.87 0.89 8.46
CA LYS A 135 -18.62 1.15 7.74
C LYS A 135 -18.60 2.55 7.17
N TYR A 136 -17.52 3.27 7.45
CA TYR A 136 -17.33 4.65 7.04
C TYR A 136 -16.00 4.80 6.30
N PHE A 137 -16.02 5.56 5.21
CA PHE A 137 -14.84 5.79 4.38
C PHE A 137 -14.58 7.29 4.21
N MET A 138 -13.46 7.77 4.73
CA MET A 138 -13.06 9.18 4.67
C MET A 138 -11.69 9.31 4.02
N VAL A 139 -11.67 9.90 2.81
CA VAL A 139 -10.43 10.30 2.15
C VAL A 139 -10.35 11.81 2.11
N VAL A 140 -9.32 12.36 2.74
CA VAL A 140 -9.12 13.79 2.95
C VAL A 140 -8.29 14.38 1.79
N PRO A 141 -8.72 15.47 1.14
CA PRO A 141 -7.88 16.18 0.18
C PRO A 141 -6.70 16.86 0.88
N ASN A 142 -5.59 17.02 0.18
CA ASN A 142 -4.42 17.72 0.69
C ASN A 142 -4.51 19.24 0.46
N ALA A 143 -3.56 19.97 1.06
CA ALA A 143 -3.43 21.42 0.90
C ALA A 143 -3.38 21.87 -0.57
N VAL A 144 -2.74 21.07 -1.45
CA VAL A 144 -2.58 21.40 -2.88
C VAL A 144 -3.92 21.50 -3.62
N GLU A 145 -4.93 20.76 -3.18
CA GLU A 145 -6.27 20.81 -3.75
C GLU A 145 -7.11 21.95 -3.16
N ILE A 146 -7.14 22.08 -1.83
CA ILE A 146 -7.96 23.10 -1.15
C ILE A 146 -7.43 24.52 -1.39
N TYR A 147 -6.11 24.68 -1.45
CA TYR A 147 -5.42 25.96 -1.69
C TYR A 147 -4.85 26.07 -3.10
N ARG A 148 -5.58 25.57 -4.10
CA ARG A 148 -5.19 25.69 -5.51
C ARG A 148 -4.93 27.12 -5.97
N ASP A 149 -5.65 28.08 -5.41
CA ASP A 149 -5.47 29.52 -5.67
C ASP A 149 -4.13 30.06 -5.15
N LYS A 150 -3.44 29.33 -4.27
CA LYS A 150 -2.08 29.65 -3.81
C LYS A 150 -0.99 29.08 -4.72
N LEU A 151 -1.30 28.19 -5.66
CA LEU A 151 -0.29 27.62 -6.57
C LEU A 151 0.23 28.67 -7.58
N PRO A 152 1.51 28.59 -7.99
CA PRO A 152 2.01 29.38 -9.10
C PRO A 152 1.17 29.14 -10.38
N PRO A 153 0.73 30.19 -11.11
CA PRO A 153 -0.25 30.06 -12.20
C PRO A 153 0.12 29.10 -13.33
N TYR A 154 1.41 28.83 -13.53
CA TYR A 154 1.93 27.96 -14.59
C TYR A 154 2.16 26.51 -14.14
N LEU A 155 2.04 26.21 -12.84
CA LEU A 155 2.18 24.86 -12.31
C LEU A 155 0.82 24.18 -12.28
N GLN A 156 0.73 23.03 -12.95
CA GLN A 156 -0.46 22.20 -12.93
C GLN A 156 -0.17 20.91 -12.16
N THR A 157 -1.13 20.51 -11.35
CA THR A 157 -1.13 19.27 -10.59
C THR A 157 -2.49 18.59 -10.75
N GLU A 158 -2.54 17.27 -10.61
CA GLU A 158 -3.76 16.50 -10.84
C GLU A 158 -4.87 16.91 -9.84
N ARG A 159 -6.13 16.80 -10.26
CA ARG A 159 -7.29 17.17 -9.42
C ARG A 159 -7.65 16.01 -8.50
N GLU A 160 -7.32 16.11 -7.22
CA GLU A 160 -7.71 15.17 -6.16
C GLU A 160 -9.24 15.04 -6.09
N GLU A 161 -9.99 16.13 -6.29
CA GLU A 161 -11.46 16.13 -6.33
C GLU A 161 -12.02 15.07 -7.31
N LYS A 162 -11.39 14.91 -8.49
CA LYS A 162 -11.81 13.91 -9.48
C LYS A 162 -11.61 12.49 -8.97
N TRP A 163 -10.54 12.26 -8.21
CA TRP A 163 -10.23 10.96 -7.64
C TRP A 163 -11.09 10.64 -6.42
N LEU A 164 -11.39 11.64 -5.58
CA LEU A 164 -12.38 11.51 -4.51
C LEU A 164 -13.76 11.13 -5.06
N ALA A 165 -14.18 11.74 -6.18
CA ALA A 165 -15.42 11.37 -6.85
C ALA A 165 -15.41 9.92 -7.37
N LYS A 166 -14.28 9.46 -7.93
CA LYS A 166 -14.12 8.07 -8.37
C LYS A 166 -14.17 7.08 -7.20
N ILE A 167 -13.42 7.36 -6.13
CA ILE A 167 -13.43 6.57 -4.88
C ILE A 167 -14.87 6.43 -4.39
N LYS A 168 -15.59 7.55 -4.25
CA LYS A 168 -17.00 7.55 -3.83
C LYS A 168 -17.87 6.66 -4.74
N SER A 169 -17.70 6.74 -6.06
CA SER A 169 -18.48 5.94 -7.01
C SER A 169 -18.15 4.45 -7.04
N SER A 170 -16.98 4.07 -6.53
CA SER A 170 -16.50 2.69 -6.49
C SER A 170 -16.89 1.95 -5.20
N LEU A 171 -17.35 2.65 -4.17
CA LEU A 171 -17.76 2.05 -2.90
C LEU A 171 -19.15 1.39 -3.00
N GLN A 172 -19.30 0.23 -2.36
CA GLN A 172 -20.59 -0.43 -2.18
C GLN A 172 -21.52 0.36 -1.25
N GLN A 173 -22.82 0.12 -1.36
CA GLN A 173 -23.84 0.90 -0.64
C GLN A 173 -23.78 0.77 0.89
N ASP A 174 -23.21 -0.32 1.40
CA ASP A 174 -23.04 -0.59 2.83
C ASP A 174 -21.84 0.16 3.45
N ILE A 175 -21.01 0.82 2.63
CA ILE A 175 -19.90 1.65 3.06
C ILE A 175 -20.22 3.12 2.83
N GLN A 176 -20.41 3.88 3.91
CA GLN A 176 -20.77 5.28 3.83
C GLN A 176 -19.54 6.17 3.58
N PHE A 177 -19.47 6.77 2.39
CA PHE A 177 -18.46 7.78 2.06
C PHE A 177 -18.73 9.12 2.79
N ILE A 178 -17.73 9.62 3.53
CA ILE A 178 -17.83 10.89 4.24
C ILE A 178 -17.11 11.97 3.43
N ASN A 179 -17.91 12.80 2.76
CA ASN A 179 -17.38 13.90 1.98
C ASN A 179 -16.89 15.05 2.87
N VAL A 180 -15.58 15.16 3.04
CA VAL A 180 -14.93 16.28 3.72
C VAL A 180 -14.41 17.36 2.77
N TYR A 181 -14.35 17.09 1.45
CA TYR A 181 -13.87 18.05 0.45
C TYR A 181 -14.70 19.33 0.44
N ASP A 182 -16.03 19.20 0.39
CA ASP A 182 -16.94 20.35 0.37
C ASP A 182 -16.81 21.17 1.67
N THR A 183 -16.66 20.48 2.80
CA THR A 183 -16.55 21.09 4.12
C THR A 183 -15.27 21.92 4.23
N LEU A 184 -14.13 21.35 3.84
CA LEU A 184 -12.85 22.05 3.87
C LEU A 184 -12.80 23.19 2.83
N SER A 185 -13.35 22.97 1.64
CA SER A 185 -13.43 23.99 0.59
C SER A 185 -14.24 25.21 1.05
N ALA A 186 -15.34 25.00 1.77
CA ALA A 186 -16.15 26.07 2.34
C ALA A 186 -15.44 26.85 3.47
N GLN A 187 -14.44 26.24 4.13
CA GLN A 187 -13.68 26.84 5.22
C GLN A 187 -12.26 27.28 4.78
N LYS A 188 -11.96 27.34 3.48
CA LYS A 188 -10.61 27.61 2.95
C LYS A 188 -10.04 28.99 3.31
N ASN A 189 -10.85 29.90 3.83
CA ASN A 189 -10.40 31.18 4.36
C ASN A 189 -9.73 31.05 5.75
N LYS A 190 -9.78 29.87 6.37
CA LYS A 190 -9.09 29.53 7.62
C LYS A 190 -7.79 28.78 7.34
N GLU A 191 -6.94 28.65 8.35
CA GLU A 191 -5.71 27.86 8.29
C GLU A 191 -6.02 26.37 8.53
N LEU A 192 -6.35 25.67 7.45
CA LEU A 192 -6.76 24.26 7.44
C LEU A 192 -5.59 23.30 7.30
N PHE A 193 -4.46 23.76 6.78
CA PHE A 193 -3.24 22.96 6.62
C PHE A 193 -2.04 23.74 7.12
N TYR A 194 -1.07 23.02 7.68
CA TYR A 194 0.22 23.58 7.99
C TYR A 194 0.91 24.06 6.70
N LYS A 195 1.69 25.14 6.79
CA LYS A 195 2.41 25.71 5.66
C LYS A 195 3.64 24.90 5.31
N THR A 196 4.28 24.30 6.31
CA THR A 196 5.57 23.64 6.17
C THR A 196 5.51 22.13 6.39
N ASP A 197 4.32 21.61 6.68
CA ASP A 197 4.04 20.20 6.88
C ASP A 197 2.91 19.71 5.95
N HIS A 198 2.92 18.42 5.64
CA HIS A 198 1.93 17.80 4.77
C HIS A 198 0.57 17.56 5.44
N HIS A 199 0.47 17.63 6.77
CA HIS A 199 -0.79 17.39 7.48
C HIS A 199 -1.72 18.61 7.48
N TRP A 200 -3.00 18.33 7.66
CA TRP A 200 -3.99 19.31 8.08
C TRP A 200 -3.76 19.81 9.53
N THR A 201 -4.34 20.95 9.88
CA THR A 201 -4.34 21.47 11.25
C THR A 201 -5.41 20.78 12.09
N THR A 202 -5.28 20.87 13.43
CA THR A 202 -6.32 20.38 14.36
C THR A 202 -7.69 21.03 14.11
N GLN A 203 -7.73 22.26 13.58
CA GLN A 203 -8.97 22.93 13.19
C GLN A 203 -9.65 22.27 11.97
N ALA A 204 -8.88 21.85 10.96
CA ALA A 204 -9.44 21.12 9.82
C ALA A 204 -9.90 19.72 10.23
N ALA A 205 -9.12 19.03 11.06
CA ALA A 205 -9.50 17.74 11.63
C ALA A 205 -10.80 17.84 12.44
N PHE A 206 -11.01 18.94 13.17
CA PHE A 206 -12.28 19.21 13.87
C PHE A 206 -13.47 19.27 12.91
N PHE A 207 -13.37 19.96 11.77
CA PHE A 207 -14.47 19.98 10.79
C PHE A 207 -14.76 18.60 10.19
N ALA A 208 -13.72 17.82 9.89
CA ALA A 208 -13.88 16.45 9.42
C ALA A 208 -14.52 15.55 10.48
N TYR A 209 -14.15 15.73 11.75
CA TYR A 209 -14.76 15.06 12.90
C TYR A 209 -16.26 15.35 13.00
N GLN A 210 -16.67 16.61 12.85
CA GLN A 210 -18.09 16.95 12.90
C GLN A 210 -18.87 16.19 11.84
N ARG A 211 -18.33 16.14 10.61
CA ARG A 211 -18.91 15.37 9.51
C ARG A 211 -19.00 13.87 9.77
N PHE A 212 -18.00 13.29 10.43
CA PHE A 212 -18.00 11.88 10.82
C PHE A 212 -19.11 11.59 11.84
N ILE A 213 -19.17 12.34 12.94
CA ILE A 213 -20.18 12.11 13.98
C ILE A 213 -21.61 12.31 13.45
N GLU A 214 -21.82 13.30 12.57
CA GLU A 214 -23.12 13.48 11.91
C GLU A 214 -23.46 12.28 11.01
N ALA A 215 -22.48 11.69 10.33
CA ALA A 215 -22.66 10.49 9.51
C ALA A 215 -23.02 9.25 10.36
N THR A 216 -22.57 9.18 11.61
CA THR A 216 -22.94 8.09 12.54
C THR A 216 -24.31 8.30 13.22
N GLY A 217 -25.01 9.40 12.88
CA GLY A 217 -26.27 9.80 13.52
C GLY A 217 -26.08 10.43 14.90
N GLY A 218 -24.85 10.71 15.31
CA GLY A 218 -24.52 11.39 16.55
C GLY A 218 -24.62 12.92 16.44
N VAL A 219 -24.42 13.59 17.58
CA VAL A 219 -24.36 15.06 17.66
C VAL A 219 -22.91 15.45 17.94
N PRO A 220 -22.19 16.08 16.99
CA PRO A 220 -20.82 16.50 17.23
C PRO A 220 -20.74 17.61 18.28
N ARG A 221 -19.58 17.71 18.92
CA ARG A 221 -19.26 18.86 19.77
C ARG A 221 -19.02 20.11 18.94
N VAL A 222 -19.20 21.27 19.58
CA VAL A 222 -18.89 22.58 19.00
C VAL A 222 -17.53 23.06 19.49
N VAL A 223 -16.92 24.03 18.81
CA VAL A 223 -15.57 24.49 19.16
C VAL A 223 -15.51 25.08 20.58
N GLU A 224 -16.62 25.65 21.05
CA GLU A 224 -16.79 26.20 22.38
C GLU A 224 -16.69 25.14 23.48
N ASP A 225 -16.82 23.85 23.17
CA ASP A 225 -16.65 22.75 24.12
C ASP A 225 -15.16 22.48 24.43
N PHE A 226 -14.24 23.10 23.69
CA PHE A 226 -12.81 22.88 23.80
C PHE A 226 -12.06 24.14 24.29
N ALA A 227 -11.00 23.91 25.06
CA ALA A 227 -9.97 24.90 25.35
C ALA A 227 -8.86 24.76 24.29
N ILE A 228 -8.74 25.77 23.41
CA ILE A 228 -7.69 25.80 22.39
C ILE A 228 -6.39 26.27 23.03
N GLN A 229 -5.39 25.41 23.04
CA GLN A 229 -4.06 25.66 23.60
C GLN A 229 -3.03 25.71 22.47
N GLN A 230 -2.21 26.76 22.44
CA GLN A 230 -1.05 26.79 21.57
C GLN A 230 0.07 25.94 22.17
N ALA A 231 0.30 24.75 21.63
CA ALA A 231 1.33 23.83 22.11
C ALA A 231 2.74 24.18 21.61
N SER A 232 2.84 24.73 20.40
CA SER A 232 4.11 25.17 19.82
C SER A 232 3.86 26.27 18.79
N ASN A 233 4.78 27.22 18.67
CA ASN A 233 4.85 28.22 17.60
C ASN A 233 6.08 28.05 16.70
N LEU A 234 6.80 26.93 16.86
CA LEU A 234 8.04 26.64 16.16
C LEU A 234 7.99 25.24 15.55
N PHE A 235 7.08 25.00 14.62
CA PHE A 235 6.98 23.74 13.90
C PHE A 235 7.47 23.87 12.46
N TYR A 236 8.46 23.04 12.10
CA TYR A 236 8.91 22.87 10.72
C TYR A 236 8.68 21.43 10.30
N GLY A 237 7.74 21.24 9.38
CA GLY A 237 7.23 19.94 9.00
C GLY A 237 8.08 19.16 8.00
N SER A 238 7.48 18.07 7.51
CA SER A 238 8.09 17.20 6.49
C SER A 238 8.33 17.90 5.16
N LEU A 239 7.48 18.85 4.75
CA LEU A 239 7.64 19.58 3.48
C LEU A 239 8.79 20.59 3.54
N TYR A 240 9.05 21.18 4.71
CA TYR A 240 10.26 21.98 4.95
C TYR A 240 11.53 21.15 4.74
N SER A 241 11.56 19.95 5.31
CA SER A 241 12.66 19.01 5.12
C SER A 241 12.82 18.60 3.66
N LYS A 242 11.73 18.17 3.01
CA LYS A 242 11.70 17.68 1.63
C LYS A 242 12.10 18.73 0.61
N SER A 243 11.64 19.97 0.76
CA SER A 243 11.95 21.06 -0.18
C SER A 243 13.40 21.58 -0.07
N GLY A 244 14.06 21.36 1.07
CA GLY A 244 15.39 21.92 1.32
C GLY A 244 15.41 23.45 1.53
N LEU A 245 14.25 24.10 1.58
CA LEU A 245 14.13 25.53 1.86
C LEU A 245 14.43 25.79 3.35
N ARG A 246 15.07 26.94 3.65
CA ARG A 246 15.49 27.28 5.02
C ARG A 246 14.97 28.62 5.56
N ASN A 247 14.45 29.47 4.68
CA ASN A 247 13.97 30.81 5.03
C ASN A 247 12.45 30.87 4.90
N LEU A 248 11.76 30.13 5.78
CA LEU A 248 10.29 30.08 5.87
C LEU A 248 9.85 30.32 7.31
N ALA A 249 8.66 30.91 7.48
CA ALA A 249 8.05 31.05 8.79
C ALA A 249 7.64 29.66 9.33
N PRO A 250 7.79 29.41 10.63
CA PRO A 250 7.33 28.16 11.24
C PRO A 250 5.81 28.13 11.38
N ASP A 251 5.27 26.92 11.49
CA ASP A 251 3.89 26.66 11.81
C ASP A 251 3.62 26.69 13.32
N THR A 252 2.34 26.87 13.67
CA THR A 252 1.84 26.81 15.04
C THR A 252 0.97 25.57 15.24
N ILE A 253 1.26 24.78 16.27
CA ILE A 253 0.45 23.60 16.64
C ILE A 253 -0.53 24.01 17.74
N GLN A 254 -1.81 23.69 17.52
CA GLN A 254 -2.88 23.88 18.50
C GLN A 254 -3.43 22.53 18.98
N LEU A 255 -3.70 22.44 20.27
CA LEU A 255 -4.40 21.33 20.90
C LEU A 255 -5.80 21.77 21.28
N PHE A 256 -6.80 20.95 20.97
CA PHE A 256 -8.19 21.20 21.31
C PHE A 256 -8.54 20.31 22.50
N VAL A 257 -8.37 20.83 23.70
CA VAL A 257 -8.54 20.05 24.93
C VAL A 257 -10.01 20.13 25.37
N PRO A 258 -10.76 19.02 25.49
CA PRO A 258 -12.13 19.06 25.98
C PRO A 258 -12.23 19.76 27.34
N LYS A 259 -13.15 20.71 27.50
CA LYS A 259 -13.39 21.38 28.80
C LYS A 259 -13.95 20.40 29.83
N ASN A 260 -14.75 19.45 29.37
CA ASN A 260 -15.21 18.32 30.17
C ASN A 260 -14.16 17.22 30.12
N LYS A 261 -13.45 17.00 31.24
CA LYS A 261 -12.37 16.02 31.30
C LYS A 261 -12.91 14.60 31.06
N VAL A 262 -12.53 14.01 29.94
CA VAL A 262 -12.64 12.57 29.72
C VAL A 262 -11.35 11.92 30.21
N THR A 263 -11.45 11.04 31.20
CA THR A 263 -10.34 10.16 31.56
C THR A 263 -10.18 9.11 30.47
N CYS A 264 -8.99 9.05 29.87
CA CYS A 264 -8.63 8.05 28.87
C CYS A 264 -7.41 7.25 29.30
N ARG A 265 -7.33 6.01 28.85
CA ARG A 265 -6.15 5.15 28.91
C ARG A 265 -5.76 4.77 27.49
N VAL A 266 -4.53 5.04 27.10
CA VAL A 266 -3.97 4.80 25.79
C VAL A 266 -2.89 3.74 25.92
N GLU A 267 -3.03 2.66 25.16
CA GLU A 267 -2.08 1.54 25.13
C GLU A 267 -1.51 1.42 23.72
N TYR A 268 -0.19 1.39 23.61
CA TYR A 268 0.56 1.30 22.38
C TYR A 268 1.12 -0.10 22.24
N PHE A 269 0.80 -0.79 21.15
CA PHE A 269 1.35 -2.10 20.83
C PHE A 269 2.28 -1.92 19.64
N ASP A 270 3.58 -2.15 19.85
CA ASP A 270 4.64 -2.06 18.83
C ASP A 270 5.45 -3.37 18.84
N GLU A 271 6.11 -3.70 17.73
CA GLU A 271 6.98 -4.87 17.63
C GLU A 271 8.18 -4.74 18.59
N GLY A 272 8.22 -5.57 19.66
CA GLY A 272 9.45 -5.80 20.45
C GLY A 272 9.41 -5.58 21.97
N GLY A 273 8.26 -5.39 22.61
CA GLY A 273 8.20 -5.28 24.08
C GLY A 273 6.81 -4.99 24.66
N PRO A 274 6.66 -4.94 26.00
CA PRO A 274 5.37 -4.63 26.62
C PRO A 274 4.93 -3.22 26.20
N GLY A 275 3.66 -3.11 25.81
CA GLY A 275 3.11 -1.88 25.26
C GLY A 275 3.24 -0.68 26.20
N GLN A 276 3.59 0.49 25.64
CA GLN A 276 3.60 1.74 26.40
C GLN A 276 2.17 2.09 26.80
N VAL A 277 1.99 2.60 28.02
CA VAL A 277 0.68 3.07 28.50
C VAL A 277 0.77 4.55 28.84
N SER A 278 -0.24 5.32 28.45
CA SER A 278 -0.38 6.75 28.73
C SER A 278 -1.80 7.06 29.17
N ASP A 279 -1.95 8.05 30.05
CA ASP A 279 -3.25 8.59 30.46
C ASP A 279 -3.63 9.84 29.63
N SER A 280 -2.90 10.11 28.56
CA SER A 280 -3.06 11.28 27.69
C SER A 280 -3.02 10.92 26.22
N LEU A 281 -3.88 11.57 25.44
CA LEU A 281 -3.87 11.53 23.96
C LEU A 281 -2.81 12.47 23.35
N TYR A 282 -2.25 13.35 24.18
CA TYR A 282 -1.20 14.31 23.82
C TYR A 282 0.12 13.93 24.50
N GLN A 283 1.11 13.57 23.70
CA GLN A 283 2.46 13.20 24.11
C GLN A 283 3.38 14.43 24.07
N MET A 284 3.31 15.23 25.13
CA MET A 284 3.90 16.58 25.18
C MET A 284 5.43 16.60 24.99
N GLU A 285 6.11 15.50 25.26
CA GLU A 285 7.56 15.36 25.04
C GLU A 285 7.96 15.55 23.57
N TRP A 286 7.07 15.23 22.60
CA TRP A 286 7.34 15.43 21.18
C TRP A 286 7.44 16.90 20.77
N LEU A 287 6.89 17.82 21.56
CA LEU A 287 7.00 19.26 21.31
C LEU A 287 8.43 19.79 21.45
N THR A 288 9.33 19.02 22.09
CA THR A 288 10.76 19.34 22.17
C THR A 288 11.57 18.76 21.01
N LYS A 289 11.00 17.84 20.24
CA LYS A 289 11.64 17.16 19.11
C LYS A 289 11.39 17.91 17.79
N LYS A 290 12.04 17.46 16.71
CA LYS A 290 11.78 17.98 15.35
C LYS A 290 10.36 17.66 14.90
N ASP A 291 9.97 16.40 15.02
CA ASP A 291 8.63 15.93 14.64
C ASP A 291 7.62 16.26 15.75
N LYS A 292 7.20 17.53 15.78
CA LYS A 292 6.24 18.00 16.79
C LYS A 292 4.81 17.52 16.52
N TYR A 293 4.50 17.06 15.31
CA TYR A 293 3.17 16.53 14.99
C TYR A 293 2.88 15.22 15.74
N ALA A 294 3.92 14.45 16.07
CA ALA A 294 3.82 13.28 16.94
C ALA A 294 3.35 13.60 18.38
N VAL A 295 3.13 14.88 18.75
CA VAL A 295 2.37 15.23 19.96
C VAL A 295 1.00 14.55 19.97
N PHE A 296 0.40 14.31 18.79
CA PHE A 296 -0.82 13.53 18.66
C PHE A 296 -0.47 12.04 18.64
N LEU A 297 -0.79 11.34 19.72
CA LEU A 297 -0.65 9.89 19.86
C LEU A 297 0.77 9.31 19.68
N GLY A 298 1.84 10.09 19.68
CA GLY A 298 3.21 9.54 19.80
C GLY A 298 3.85 9.06 18.50
N GLY A 299 3.23 9.26 17.34
CA GLY A 299 3.79 8.92 16.03
C GLY A 299 3.12 7.73 15.37
N ASN A 300 3.92 6.81 14.84
CA ASN A 300 3.44 5.61 14.15
C ASN A 300 3.53 4.40 15.07
N HIS A 301 2.42 3.68 15.19
CA HIS A 301 2.27 2.48 16.00
C HIS A 301 1.48 1.45 15.21
N SER A 302 1.72 0.14 15.45
CA SER A 302 0.96 -0.91 14.74
C SER A 302 -0.50 -0.94 15.20
N LEU A 303 -0.71 -0.90 16.52
CA LEU A 303 -2.03 -0.81 17.13
C LEU A 303 -2.00 0.15 18.34
N ILE A 304 -2.99 1.04 18.41
CA ILE A 304 -3.26 1.85 19.59
C ILE A 304 -4.65 1.49 20.11
N LYS A 305 -4.75 1.16 21.40
CA LYS A 305 -6.03 0.97 22.08
C LYS A 305 -6.29 2.13 23.01
N ILE A 306 -7.35 2.89 22.73
CA ILE A 306 -7.79 4.02 23.54
C ILE A 306 -9.07 3.61 24.23
N SER A 307 -9.08 3.59 25.56
CA SER A 307 -10.28 3.40 26.37
C SER A 307 -10.66 4.72 27.02
N ALA A 308 -11.89 5.18 26.81
CA ALA A 308 -12.40 6.45 27.31
C ALA A 308 -13.63 6.24 28.17
N ASN A 309 -13.71 6.95 29.30
CA ASN A 309 -14.87 6.88 30.19
C ASN A 309 -15.99 7.81 29.68
N CYS A 310 -16.69 7.40 28.62
CA CYS A 310 -17.82 8.13 28.05
C CYS A 310 -19.14 7.34 28.20
N SER A 311 -20.28 8.05 28.11
CA SER A 311 -21.62 7.49 28.34
C SER A 311 -22.19 6.68 27.17
N GLY A 312 -21.39 6.38 26.13
CA GLY A 312 -21.80 5.64 24.94
C GLY A 312 -20.91 4.40 24.73
N GLY A 313 -21.46 3.21 24.97
CA GLY A 313 -20.72 1.94 24.91
C GLY A 313 -20.31 1.46 23.51
N LYS A 314 -20.37 2.32 22.48
CA LYS A 314 -19.92 1.98 21.14
C LYS A 314 -18.39 1.89 21.09
N LYS A 315 -17.90 1.02 20.21
CA LYS A 315 -16.46 0.79 19.98
C LYS A 315 -16.15 0.95 18.50
N LEU A 316 -15.05 1.66 18.23
CA LEU A 316 -14.63 2.05 16.89
C LEU A 316 -13.30 1.40 16.53
N LEU A 317 -13.19 0.83 15.34
CA LEU A 317 -11.92 0.54 14.70
C LEU A 317 -11.62 1.63 13.66
N ILE A 318 -10.42 2.20 13.70
CA ILE A 318 -9.94 3.16 12.70
C ILE A 318 -8.76 2.53 11.97
N ILE A 319 -8.89 2.36 10.66
CA ILE A 319 -7.82 1.96 9.76
C ILE A 319 -7.33 3.22 9.06
N LYS A 320 -6.07 3.61 9.30
CA LYS A 320 -5.65 4.99 9.02
C LYS A 320 -4.24 5.17 8.48
N ASP A 321 -3.97 6.42 8.07
CA ASP A 321 -2.64 7.03 8.06
C ASP A 321 -2.44 8.08 9.19
N SER A 322 -1.40 8.91 9.10
CA SER A 322 -1.08 9.93 10.10
C SER A 322 -2.06 11.12 10.19
N TYR A 323 -2.98 11.30 9.22
CA TYR A 323 -4.01 12.34 9.31
C TYR A 323 -5.00 12.08 10.46
N ALA A 324 -5.24 10.81 10.80
CA ALA A 324 -6.14 10.45 11.89
C ALA A 324 -5.63 10.93 13.27
N ASN A 325 -4.33 11.12 13.45
CA ASN A 325 -3.73 11.33 14.77
C ASN A 325 -4.32 12.55 15.51
N CYS A 326 -4.49 13.70 14.84
CA CYS A 326 -5.09 14.89 15.46
C CYS A 326 -6.64 14.91 15.41
N PHE A 327 -7.26 13.97 14.70
CA PHE A 327 -8.70 13.75 14.62
C PHE A 327 -9.24 12.90 15.78
N ILE A 328 -8.50 11.84 16.16
CA ILE A 328 -8.89 10.86 17.18
C ILE A 328 -9.26 11.48 18.55
N PRO A 329 -8.58 12.53 19.06
CA PRO A 329 -8.93 13.10 20.35
C PRO A 329 -10.41 13.51 20.48
N PHE A 330 -11.02 14.00 19.40
CA PHE A 330 -12.42 14.41 19.37
C PHE A 330 -13.42 13.26 19.52
N LEU A 331 -12.99 12.03 19.20
CA LEU A 331 -13.84 10.83 19.23
C LEU A 331 -14.01 10.25 20.63
N THR A 332 -13.12 10.59 21.57
CA THR A 332 -13.14 10.02 22.92
C THR A 332 -14.34 10.41 23.77
N GLU A 333 -15.09 11.45 23.36
CA GLU A 333 -16.39 11.81 23.94
C GLU A 333 -17.57 10.97 23.38
N HIS A 334 -17.34 10.26 22.27
CA HIS A 334 -18.39 9.51 21.53
C HIS A 334 -18.22 8.00 21.60
N TYR A 335 -16.99 7.51 21.73
CA TYR A 335 -16.65 6.10 21.72
C TYR A 335 -15.96 5.69 23.02
N SER A 336 -16.47 4.63 23.65
CA SER A 336 -15.91 4.07 24.88
C SER A 336 -14.57 3.38 24.65
N GLN A 337 -14.36 2.90 23.42
CA GLN A 337 -13.10 2.32 22.97
C GLN A 337 -12.84 2.66 21.51
N ILE A 338 -11.60 2.99 21.20
CA ILE A 338 -11.11 3.25 19.85
C ILE A 338 -9.85 2.41 19.64
N LEU A 339 -9.89 1.50 18.67
CA LEU A 339 -8.73 0.78 18.17
C LEU A 339 -8.23 1.50 16.93
N VAL A 340 -6.94 1.81 16.88
CA VAL A 340 -6.32 2.54 15.78
C VAL A 340 -5.27 1.64 15.17
N VAL A 341 -5.47 1.25 13.92
CA VAL A 341 -4.59 0.38 13.15
C VAL A 341 -3.98 1.16 11.99
N ASP A 342 -2.66 1.03 11.85
CA ASP A 342 -1.92 1.52 10.70
C ASP A 342 -1.37 0.31 9.94
N LEU A 343 -1.99 -0.04 8.80
CA LEU A 343 -1.72 -1.30 8.08
C LEU A 343 -0.26 -1.45 7.64
N ARG A 344 0.48 -0.35 7.52
CA ARG A 344 1.92 -0.34 7.19
C ARG A 344 2.79 -0.98 8.28
N TYR A 345 2.27 -1.09 9.49
CA TYR A 345 2.98 -1.62 10.66
C TYR A 345 2.23 -2.75 11.36
N TYR A 346 0.98 -3.03 10.96
CA TYR A 346 0.15 -4.06 11.57
C TYR A 346 0.38 -5.42 10.91
N GLY A 347 0.61 -6.45 11.72
CA GLY A 347 0.90 -7.81 11.27
C GLY A 347 -0.09 -8.88 11.76
N ASP A 348 -1.02 -8.52 12.65
CA ASP A 348 -1.98 -9.45 13.25
C ASP A 348 -3.30 -9.48 12.46
N ILE A 349 -4.22 -10.38 12.83
CA ILE A 349 -5.52 -10.52 12.17
C ILE A 349 -6.50 -9.42 12.64
N LEU A 350 -7.08 -8.68 11.70
CA LEU A 350 -8.13 -7.67 11.89
C LEU A 350 -9.47 -8.26 12.30
N SER A 351 -9.90 -9.41 11.76
CA SER A 351 -11.18 -10.02 12.14
C SER A 351 -11.21 -10.43 13.62
N ASP A 352 -10.11 -10.97 14.13
CA ASP A 352 -9.95 -11.26 15.55
C ASP A 352 -10.01 -10.00 16.38
N LEU A 353 -9.29 -8.95 15.96
CA LEU A 353 -9.33 -7.64 16.61
C LEU A 353 -10.77 -7.08 16.68
N ILE A 354 -11.53 -7.21 15.59
CA ILE A 354 -12.95 -6.80 15.49
C ILE A 354 -13.81 -7.62 16.45
N LYS A 355 -13.69 -8.95 16.43
CA LYS A 355 -14.50 -9.91 17.20
C LYS A 355 -14.21 -9.82 18.69
N ASP A 356 -12.94 -9.91 19.08
CA ASP A 356 -12.48 -9.94 20.47
C ASP A 356 -12.79 -8.64 21.21
N ASN A 357 -12.81 -7.52 20.49
CA ASN A 357 -13.13 -6.23 21.08
C ASN A 357 -14.60 -5.85 20.88
N GLY A 358 -15.40 -6.60 20.10
CA GLY A 358 -16.81 -6.30 19.86
C GLY A 358 -17.02 -4.95 19.19
N ILE A 359 -16.29 -4.70 18.09
CA ILE A 359 -16.34 -3.45 17.34
C ILE A 359 -17.73 -3.23 16.74
N ASN A 360 -18.20 -1.98 16.71
CA ASN A 360 -19.49 -1.61 16.14
C ASN A 360 -19.34 -0.82 14.83
N ASP A 361 -18.39 0.11 14.84
CA ASP A 361 -18.15 1.03 13.74
C ASP A 361 -16.71 0.86 13.22
N VAL A 362 -16.52 0.92 11.91
CA VAL A 362 -15.20 0.94 11.26
C VAL A 362 -15.08 2.23 10.46
N LEU A 363 -13.97 2.95 10.64
CA LEU A 363 -13.61 4.13 9.88
C LEU A 363 -12.28 3.93 9.15
N PHE A 364 -12.30 4.00 7.83
CA PHE A 364 -11.09 4.21 7.04
C PHE A 364 -10.82 5.72 6.96
N LEU A 365 -9.65 6.17 7.41
CA LEU A 365 -9.25 7.58 7.37
C LEU A 365 -7.85 7.75 6.79
N TYR A 366 -7.79 8.24 5.55
CA TYR A 366 -6.56 8.49 4.82
C TYR A 366 -6.56 9.88 4.21
N ASN A 367 -5.40 10.51 4.03
CA ASN A 367 -5.26 11.55 3.03
C ASN A 367 -5.16 10.91 1.63
N VAL A 368 -5.52 11.67 0.59
CA VAL A 368 -5.59 11.15 -0.77
C VAL A 368 -4.23 10.69 -1.32
N THR A 369 -3.12 11.34 -0.97
CA THR A 369 -1.79 10.91 -1.43
C THR A 369 -1.42 9.56 -0.82
N THR A 370 -1.51 9.43 0.50
CA THR A 370 -1.17 8.18 1.19
C THR A 370 -2.13 7.06 0.82
N PHE A 371 -3.42 7.34 0.60
CA PHE A 371 -4.36 6.34 0.08
C PHE A 371 -3.87 5.72 -1.24
N PHE A 372 -3.28 6.49 -2.15
CA PHE A 372 -2.73 5.95 -3.41
C PHE A 372 -1.34 5.32 -3.23
N GLU A 373 -0.50 5.84 -2.35
CA GLU A 373 0.86 5.33 -2.10
C GLU A 373 0.90 4.04 -1.26
N ASP A 374 -0.08 3.82 -0.38
CA ASP A 374 -0.08 2.70 0.56
C ASP A 374 -0.57 1.39 -0.08
N SER A 375 0.36 0.53 -0.49
CA SER A 375 0.03 -0.77 -1.09
C SER A 375 -0.58 -1.78 -0.10
N THR A 376 -0.47 -1.56 1.22
CA THR A 376 -1.01 -2.51 2.22
C THR A 376 -2.54 -2.56 2.23
N ILE A 377 -3.19 -1.52 1.70
CA ILE A 377 -4.65 -1.52 1.49
C ILE A 377 -5.06 -2.61 0.49
N GLU A 378 -4.22 -2.91 -0.50
CA GLU A 378 -4.49 -3.94 -1.51
C GLU A 378 -4.52 -5.35 -0.89
N SER A 379 -3.81 -5.54 0.23
CA SER A 379 -3.70 -6.78 0.99
C SER A 379 -4.52 -6.77 2.29
N ILE A 380 -5.50 -5.87 2.45
CA ILE A 380 -6.30 -5.80 3.68
C ILE A 380 -6.99 -7.12 4.03
N LEU A 381 -7.30 -7.95 3.02
CA LEU A 381 -7.93 -9.25 3.20
C LEU A 381 -6.98 -10.30 3.78
N ASP A 382 -5.67 -10.12 3.66
CA ASP A 382 -4.67 -11.03 4.27
C ASP A 382 -4.73 -10.95 5.80
N TYR A 383 -5.29 -9.86 6.34
CA TYR A 383 -5.53 -9.66 7.76
C TYR A 383 -6.92 -10.13 8.21
N MET A 384 -7.70 -10.83 7.39
CA MET A 384 -9.04 -11.31 7.76
C MET A 384 -9.05 -12.85 7.88
N GLU A 385 -9.37 -13.37 9.06
CA GLU A 385 -9.81 -14.76 9.22
C GLU A 385 -11.28 -14.87 8.81
N LEU A 386 -11.52 -15.60 7.72
CA LEU A 386 -12.85 -15.84 7.18
C LEU A 386 -13.45 -17.05 7.92
N ASP A 387 -14.07 -16.79 9.07
CA ASP A 387 -14.68 -17.81 9.94
C ASP A 387 -15.90 -18.52 9.28
N ASN A 388 -15.91 -19.85 9.38
CA ASN A 388 -16.82 -20.82 8.75
C ASN A 388 -18.24 -20.91 9.40
N GLU A 389 -19.03 -19.84 9.47
CA GLU A 389 -20.45 -19.96 9.87
C GLU A 389 -21.43 -19.60 8.74
N ILE A 390 -22.10 -20.65 8.26
CA ILE A 390 -23.06 -20.66 7.16
C ILE A 390 -24.32 -19.87 7.54
N THR A 391 -24.42 -18.65 7.04
CA THR A 391 -25.70 -18.00 6.68
C THR A 391 -25.48 -17.20 5.40
N GLY A 392 -26.32 -17.43 4.39
CA GLY A 392 -26.10 -17.12 2.96
C GLY A 392 -25.42 -15.78 2.63
N ASP A 393 -24.52 -15.84 1.63
CA ASP A 393 -23.54 -14.83 1.19
C ASP A 393 -22.30 -14.67 2.10
N GLN A 394 -21.60 -15.78 2.36
CA GLN A 394 -20.30 -15.86 3.07
C GLN A 394 -19.11 -15.97 2.09
N PRO A 395 -17.90 -15.51 2.48
CA PRO A 395 -16.66 -15.77 1.76
C PRO A 395 -16.34 -17.27 1.74
N ILE A 396 -15.85 -17.77 0.61
CA ILE A 396 -15.69 -19.21 0.41
C ILE A 396 -14.39 -19.69 1.05
N ASN A 397 -14.49 -20.55 2.05
CA ASN A 397 -13.34 -21.33 2.52
C ASN A 397 -12.93 -22.34 1.45
N TYR A 398 -11.84 -22.05 0.74
CA TYR A 398 -11.36 -22.88 -0.36
C TYR A 398 -10.90 -24.26 0.10
N LYS A 399 -10.30 -24.39 1.29
CA LYS A 399 -9.88 -25.70 1.84
C LYS A 399 -11.08 -26.62 2.01
N ASP A 400 -12.17 -26.11 2.58
CA ASP A 400 -13.38 -26.89 2.78
C ASP A 400 -14.12 -27.15 1.47
N PHE A 401 -14.24 -26.13 0.61
CA PHE A 401 -14.94 -26.25 -0.67
C PHE A 401 -14.27 -27.26 -1.60
N PHE A 402 -12.93 -27.26 -1.64
CA PHE A 402 -12.12 -28.14 -2.48
C PHE A 402 -11.52 -29.33 -1.72
N GLN A 403 -11.99 -29.65 -0.50
CA GLN A 403 -11.38 -30.68 0.35
C GLN A 403 -11.24 -32.07 -0.31
N GLN A 404 -12.10 -32.41 -1.26
CA GLN A 404 -12.04 -33.66 -2.04
C GLN A 404 -11.52 -33.48 -3.48
N ASP A 405 -11.09 -32.28 -3.85
CA ASP A 405 -10.65 -31.97 -5.20
C ASP A 405 -9.11 -31.92 -5.28
N VAL A 406 -8.56 -32.16 -6.46
CA VAL A 406 -7.10 -32.17 -6.70
C VAL A 406 -6.74 -31.20 -7.81
N PHE A 407 -5.69 -30.41 -7.60
CA PHE A 407 -5.12 -29.48 -8.56
C PHE A 407 -3.77 -30.00 -9.04
N LEU A 408 -3.64 -30.18 -10.35
CA LEU A 408 -2.44 -30.67 -11.02
C LEU A 408 -1.88 -29.57 -11.91
N GLY A 409 -0.57 -29.29 -11.79
CA GLY A 409 0.06 -28.26 -12.60
C GLY A 409 1.57 -28.09 -12.43
N ASP A 410 2.04 -26.97 -12.97
CA ASP A 410 3.42 -26.49 -12.90
C ASP A 410 3.63 -25.49 -11.74
N SER A 411 4.59 -24.56 -11.87
CA SER A 411 4.89 -23.55 -10.86
C SER A 411 3.73 -22.60 -10.54
N ILE A 412 2.81 -22.37 -11.48
CA ILE A 412 1.62 -21.55 -11.20
C ILE A 412 0.71 -22.29 -10.21
N THR A 413 0.54 -23.60 -10.38
CA THR A 413 -0.31 -24.40 -9.48
C THR A 413 0.38 -24.66 -8.13
N GLU A 414 1.71 -24.76 -8.11
CA GLU A 414 2.48 -24.96 -6.87
C GLU A 414 2.36 -23.79 -5.89
N ALA A 415 2.22 -22.57 -6.40
CA ALA A 415 1.99 -21.37 -5.58
C ALA A 415 0.73 -21.45 -4.71
N ILE A 416 -0.27 -22.29 -5.05
CA ILE A 416 -1.46 -22.53 -4.22
C ILE A 416 -1.06 -23.03 -2.82
N SER A 417 -0.08 -23.95 -2.75
CA SER A 417 0.44 -24.48 -1.49
C SER A 417 1.25 -23.42 -0.75
N TYR A 418 2.09 -22.66 -1.47
CA TYR A 418 2.89 -21.57 -0.88
C TYR A 418 2.02 -20.48 -0.23
N LEU A 419 0.90 -20.14 -0.87
CA LEU A 419 -0.09 -19.18 -0.38
C LEU A 419 -1.04 -19.77 0.67
N GLY A 420 -0.94 -21.07 0.97
CA GLY A 420 -1.79 -21.73 1.97
C GLY A 420 -3.27 -21.78 1.62
N LEU A 421 -3.65 -21.66 0.34
CA LEU A 421 -5.04 -21.60 -0.12
C LEU A 421 -5.75 -22.96 -0.04
N LEU A 422 -5.01 -24.06 -0.19
CA LEU A 422 -5.47 -25.44 -0.07
C LEU A 422 -4.56 -26.25 0.86
N ASP A 423 -5.03 -27.41 1.32
CA ASP A 423 -4.14 -28.37 1.98
C ASP A 423 -3.13 -28.94 0.97
N GLU A 424 -1.90 -29.23 1.40
CA GLU A 424 -0.84 -29.78 0.53
C GLU A 424 -1.29 -31.05 -0.21
N ARG A 425 -2.15 -31.88 0.41
CA ARG A 425 -2.68 -33.12 -0.21
C ARG A 425 -3.57 -32.86 -1.44
N ASN A 426 -4.11 -31.65 -1.59
CA ASN A 426 -4.97 -31.24 -2.69
C ASN A 426 -4.18 -30.67 -3.87
N VAL A 427 -2.87 -30.42 -3.71
CA VAL A 427 -2.02 -29.82 -4.74
C VAL A 427 -0.94 -30.80 -5.17
N CYS A 428 -0.96 -31.21 -6.44
CA CYS A 428 0.04 -32.07 -7.07
C CYS A 428 0.72 -31.28 -8.18
N ALA A 429 1.66 -30.41 -7.79
CA ALA A 429 2.34 -29.50 -8.69
C ALA A 429 3.85 -29.51 -8.48
N THR A 430 4.61 -29.24 -9.54
CA THR A 430 6.07 -29.23 -9.52
C THR A 430 6.55 -28.00 -10.27
N ILE A 431 7.45 -27.23 -9.67
CA ILE A 431 8.01 -26.04 -10.30
C ILE A 431 8.75 -26.42 -11.59
N GLY A 432 8.43 -25.71 -12.68
CA GLY A 432 9.23 -25.70 -13.91
C GLY A 432 9.06 -26.89 -14.85
N ILE A 433 8.09 -27.78 -14.60
CA ILE A 433 7.85 -28.93 -15.48
C ILE A 433 7.04 -28.56 -16.73
N ASN A 434 7.20 -29.38 -17.76
CA ASN A 434 6.43 -29.35 -19.00
C ASN A 434 5.30 -30.41 -18.99
N ILE A 435 4.31 -30.29 -19.88
CA ILE A 435 3.14 -31.20 -19.91
C ILE A 435 3.51 -32.69 -20.09
N ASN A 436 4.61 -32.99 -20.78
CA ASN A 436 5.09 -34.36 -20.97
C ASN A 436 5.60 -35.02 -19.68
N GLU A 437 5.89 -34.24 -18.63
CA GLU A 437 6.33 -34.71 -17.31
C GLU A 437 5.15 -34.90 -16.33
N ALA A 438 3.98 -34.34 -16.64
CA ALA A 438 2.81 -34.31 -15.75
C ALA A 438 2.31 -35.70 -15.32
N LYS A 439 2.50 -36.74 -16.14
CA LYS A 439 2.09 -38.11 -15.80
C LYS A 439 2.71 -38.63 -14.51
N ALA A 440 3.95 -38.24 -14.20
CA ALA A 440 4.61 -38.65 -12.96
C ALA A 440 3.85 -38.13 -11.71
N GLN A 441 3.16 -36.99 -11.82
CA GLN A 441 2.39 -36.41 -10.72
C GLN A 441 1.08 -37.16 -10.45
N VAL A 442 0.54 -37.91 -11.43
CA VAL A 442 -0.66 -38.74 -11.24
C VAL A 442 -0.44 -39.75 -10.10
N GLN A 443 0.79 -40.22 -9.91
CA GLN A 443 1.17 -41.14 -8.84
C GLN A 443 1.27 -40.46 -7.46
N GLN A 444 1.45 -39.15 -7.41
CA GLN A 444 1.63 -38.36 -6.19
C GLN A 444 0.29 -37.94 -5.56
N ILE A 445 -0.82 -38.10 -6.28
CA ILE A 445 -2.17 -37.79 -5.79
C ILE A 445 -2.47 -38.61 -4.52
N GLN A 446 -2.63 -37.89 -3.40
CA GLN A 446 -2.88 -38.49 -2.09
C GLN A 446 -4.37 -38.75 -1.82
N ILE A 447 -5.26 -38.01 -2.49
CA ILE A 447 -6.71 -38.16 -2.36
C ILE A 447 -7.15 -39.40 -3.13
N LYS A 448 -7.59 -40.45 -2.40
CA LYS A 448 -7.91 -41.77 -2.96
C LYS A 448 -9.08 -41.76 -3.96
N SER A 449 -10.01 -40.82 -3.81
CA SER A 449 -11.20 -40.72 -4.66
C SER A 449 -11.56 -39.26 -4.85
N PRO A 450 -10.82 -38.53 -5.71
CA PRO A 450 -11.07 -37.11 -5.96
C PRO A 450 -12.48 -36.89 -6.51
N ARG A 451 -13.17 -35.84 -6.06
CA ARG A 451 -14.45 -35.41 -6.67
C ARG A 451 -14.18 -34.73 -8.01
N ASN A 452 -13.36 -33.69 -7.99
CA ASN A 452 -12.91 -32.98 -9.19
C ASN A 452 -11.38 -33.01 -9.31
N ILE A 453 -10.88 -33.01 -10.55
CA ILE A 453 -9.45 -32.91 -10.87
C ILE A 453 -9.27 -31.74 -11.85
N TYR A 454 -8.52 -30.71 -11.43
CA TYR A 454 -8.25 -29.52 -12.23
C TYR A 454 -6.84 -29.56 -12.81
N LEU A 455 -6.70 -29.35 -14.11
CA LEU A 455 -5.43 -29.38 -14.82
C LEU A 455 -5.07 -27.97 -15.31
N LEU A 456 -3.94 -27.43 -14.88
CA LEU A 456 -3.36 -26.18 -15.39
C LEU A 456 -1.86 -26.36 -15.61
N TYR A 457 -1.50 -26.63 -16.87
CA TYR A 457 -0.12 -26.69 -17.35
C TYR A 457 0.02 -25.88 -18.62
N GLY A 458 1.21 -25.37 -18.87
CA GLY A 458 1.64 -25.18 -20.24
C GLY A 458 2.41 -23.91 -20.49
N VAL A 459 2.54 -23.00 -19.53
CA VAL A 459 3.31 -21.76 -19.76
C VAL A 459 4.77 -22.07 -20.14
N ASN A 460 5.31 -23.18 -19.61
CA ASN A 460 6.65 -23.69 -19.93
C ASN A 460 6.74 -24.37 -21.32
N ASP A 461 5.61 -24.75 -21.91
CA ASP A 461 5.49 -25.39 -23.23
C ASP A 461 5.19 -24.39 -24.36
N MET A 462 5.03 -23.10 -24.02
CA MET A 462 4.63 -22.08 -24.99
C MET A 462 5.81 -21.62 -25.85
N ASP A 463 6.02 -22.38 -26.92
CA ASP A 463 6.98 -22.10 -27.99
C ASP A 463 6.29 -22.30 -29.36
N ASP A 464 6.04 -21.21 -30.08
CA ASP A 464 5.30 -21.21 -31.34
C ASP A 464 6.01 -21.90 -32.52
N ARG A 465 7.23 -22.39 -32.30
CA ARG A 465 7.96 -23.27 -33.22
C ARG A 465 7.52 -24.72 -33.12
N MET A 466 6.87 -25.11 -32.01
CA MET A 466 6.29 -26.43 -31.83
C MET A 466 4.83 -26.47 -32.32
N PRO A 467 4.37 -27.56 -32.95
CA PRO A 467 2.96 -27.69 -33.31
C PRO A 467 2.07 -27.79 -32.07
N SER A 468 0.98 -27.01 -32.02
CA SER A 468 0.02 -27.06 -30.91
C SER A 468 -0.60 -28.46 -30.74
N GLN A 469 -0.64 -29.27 -31.80
CA GLN A 469 -1.11 -30.65 -31.76
C GLN A 469 -0.26 -31.54 -30.85
N TRP A 470 1.06 -31.32 -30.78
CA TRP A 470 1.90 -32.09 -29.88
C TRP A 470 1.49 -31.84 -28.42
N PHE A 471 1.33 -30.56 -28.06
CA PHE A 471 0.90 -30.14 -26.72
C PHE A 471 -0.45 -30.73 -26.32
N VAL A 472 -1.42 -30.72 -27.25
CA VAL A 472 -2.76 -31.26 -27.03
C VAL A 472 -2.73 -32.78 -26.88
N GLU A 473 -1.88 -33.48 -27.63
CA GLU A 473 -1.75 -34.93 -27.49
C GLU A 473 -1.14 -35.32 -26.14
N GLN A 474 -0.21 -34.53 -25.60
CA GLN A 474 0.30 -34.76 -24.24
C GLN A 474 -0.82 -34.61 -23.19
N TYR A 475 -1.66 -33.59 -23.31
CA TYR A 475 -2.85 -33.42 -22.47
C TYR A 475 -3.83 -34.59 -22.62
N ARG A 476 -4.06 -35.08 -23.85
CA ARG A 476 -4.93 -36.23 -24.12
C ARG A 476 -4.47 -37.48 -23.38
N GLU A 477 -3.18 -37.78 -23.45
CA GLU A 477 -2.61 -38.92 -22.75
C GLU A 477 -2.77 -38.79 -21.23
N LEU A 478 -2.51 -37.61 -20.65
CA LEU A 478 -2.71 -37.34 -19.22
C LEU A 478 -4.18 -37.51 -18.80
N VAL A 479 -5.12 -36.94 -19.57
CA VAL A 479 -6.56 -37.07 -19.32
C VAL A 479 -6.99 -38.53 -19.32
N ARG A 480 -6.53 -39.32 -20.29
CA ARG A 480 -6.87 -40.76 -20.39
C ARG A 480 -6.32 -41.55 -19.21
N GLU A 481 -5.10 -41.27 -18.76
CA GLU A 481 -4.52 -41.87 -17.57
C GLU A 481 -5.34 -41.54 -16.31
N LEU A 482 -5.74 -40.27 -16.14
CA LEU A 482 -6.58 -39.83 -15.03
C LEU A 482 -7.95 -40.48 -15.05
N LYS A 483 -8.62 -40.59 -16.21
CA LYS A 483 -9.89 -41.31 -16.34
C LYS A 483 -9.76 -42.79 -16.00
N GLN A 484 -8.67 -43.43 -16.42
CA GLN A 484 -8.43 -44.83 -16.11
C GLN A 484 -8.24 -45.05 -14.61
N LYS A 485 -7.47 -44.16 -13.95
CA LYS A 485 -7.18 -44.25 -12.52
C LYS A 485 -8.37 -43.81 -11.64
N TYR A 486 -9.11 -42.79 -12.07
CA TYR A 486 -10.20 -42.17 -11.34
C TYR A 486 -11.48 -42.06 -12.19
N PRO A 487 -12.13 -43.20 -12.53
CA PRO A 487 -13.24 -43.23 -13.47
C PRO A 487 -14.51 -42.51 -13.02
N ARG A 488 -14.56 -42.04 -11.76
CA ARG A 488 -15.71 -41.32 -11.18
C ARG A 488 -15.45 -39.82 -10.98
N SER A 489 -14.21 -39.37 -11.16
CA SER A 489 -13.85 -37.97 -10.96
C SER A 489 -14.22 -37.15 -12.18
N GLN A 490 -14.69 -35.92 -11.95
CA GLN A 490 -14.86 -34.94 -13.02
C GLN A 490 -13.51 -34.27 -13.30
N ILE A 491 -13.12 -34.21 -14.57
CA ILE A 491 -11.86 -33.58 -14.98
C ILE A 491 -12.16 -32.23 -15.62
N TYR A 492 -11.40 -31.22 -15.22
CA TYR A 492 -11.49 -29.85 -15.71
C TYR A 492 -10.15 -29.45 -16.32
N LEU A 493 -10.14 -29.17 -17.62
CA LEU A 493 -9.03 -28.47 -18.27
C LEU A 493 -9.18 -26.98 -18.01
N GLN A 494 -8.12 -26.34 -17.54
CA GLN A 494 -8.08 -24.89 -17.39
C GLN A 494 -7.25 -24.28 -18.51
N SER A 495 -7.64 -23.09 -18.96
CA SER A 495 -6.90 -22.38 -19.98
C SER A 495 -5.45 -22.13 -19.56
N VAL A 496 -4.51 -22.32 -20.47
CA VAL A 496 -3.15 -21.78 -20.34
C VAL A 496 -3.26 -20.27 -20.21
N LEU A 497 -2.66 -19.72 -19.15
CA LEU A 497 -2.76 -18.30 -18.86
C LEU A 497 -1.84 -17.49 -19.79
N PRO A 498 -2.26 -16.31 -20.26
CA PRO A 498 -1.41 -15.41 -21.00
C PRO A 498 -0.18 -14.99 -20.18
N VAL A 499 0.88 -14.61 -20.90
CA VAL A 499 2.07 -13.96 -20.34
C VAL A 499 1.99 -12.45 -20.54
N ASP A 500 2.71 -11.70 -19.72
CA ASP A 500 2.85 -10.26 -19.88
C ASP A 500 3.47 -9.91 -21.25
N THR A 501 3.03 -8.83 -21.89
CA THR A 501 3.55 -8.40 -23.21
C THR A 501 5.06 -8.13 -23.20
N ARG A 502 5.64 -7.80 -22.03
CA ARG A 502 7.09 -7.67 -21.84
C ARG A 502 7.82 -9.01 -22.00
N VAL A 503 7.15 -10.14 -21.71
CA VAL A 503 7.69 -11.48 -21.96
C VAL A 503 7.75 -11.74 -23.45
N GLU A 504 6.68 -11.45 -24.20
CA GLU A 504 6.65 -11.61 -25.65
C GLU A 504 7.75 -10.79 -26.34
N GLN A 505 7.99 -9.57 -25.87
CA GLN A 505 9.07 -8.71 -26.39
C GLN A 505 10.46 -9.30 -26.16
N LYS A 506 10.66 -9.99 -25.03
CA LYS A 506 11.95 -10.63 -24.68
C LYS A 506 12.12 -12.02 -25.29
N LYS A 507 11.04 -12.77 -25.41
CA LYS A 507 10.97 -14.16 -25.91
C LYS A 507 9.85 -14.25 -26.98
N PRO A 508 10.12 -13.85 -28.24
CA PRO A 508 9.07 -13.75 -29.27
C PRO A 508 8.32 -15.05 -29.57
N HIS A 509 8.95 -16.19 -29.31
CA HIS A 509 8.35 -17.51 -29.51
C HIS A 509 7.39 -17.92 -28.38
N THR A 510 7.45 -17.26 -27.22
CA THR A 510 6.47 -17.38 -26.14
C THR A 510 5.51 -16.20 -26.24
N ASN A 511 4.42 -16.40 -26.99
CA ASN A 511 3.45 -15.35 -27.28
C ASN A 511 2.00 -15.77 -27.07
N ASN A 512 1.16 -14.79 -26.72
CA ASN A 512 -0.24 -14.95 -26.38
C ASN A 512 -1.09 -15.38 -27.58
N ARG A 513 -0.64 -15.10 -28.81
CA ARG A 513 -1.28 -15.65 -30.03
C ARG A 513 -1.18 -17.18 -30.05
N TYR A 514 -0.01 -17.72 -29.77
CA TYR A 514 0.19 -19.17 -29.70
C TYR A 514 -0.50 -19.79 -28.48
N ILE A 515 -0.46 -19.12 -27.31
CA ILE A 515 -1.25 -19.53 -26.13
C ILE A 515 -2.74 -19.64 -26.48
N SER A 516 -3.29 -18.65 -27.18
CA SER A 516 -4.68 -18.67 -27.65
C SER A 516 -4.94 -19.87 -28.56
N GLN A 517 -4.04 -20.14 -29.51
CA GLN A 517 -4.16 -21.30 -30.39
C GLN A 517 -4.15 -22.63 -29.61
N CYS A 518 -3.27 -22.78 -28.63
CA CYS A 518 -3.25 -23.95 -27.77
C CYS A 518 -4.54 -24.09 -26.95
N ASN A 519 -5.07 -22.99 -26.43
CA ASN A 519 -6.35 -22.97 -25.71
C ASN A 519 -7.53 -23.40 -26.61
N ASP A 520 -7.58 -22.95 -27.86
CA ASP A 520 -8.61 -23.37 -28.83
C ASP A 520 -8.57 -24.90 -29.08
N GLU A 521 -7.38 -25.49 -29.14
CA GLU A 521 -7.24 -26.94 -29.28
C GLU A 521 -7.56 -27.69 -27.97
N LEU A 522 -7.28 -27.12 -26.80
CA LEU A 522 -7.71 -27.70 -25.51
C LEU A 522 -9.23 -27.72 -25.35
N ILE A 523 -9.94 -26.73 -25.90
CA ILE A 523 -11.42 -26.74 -25.94
C ILE A 523 -11.92 -27.93 -26.76
N LYS A 524 -11.35 -28.15 -27.96
CA LYS A 524 -11.70 -29.31 -28.80
C LYS A 524 -11.38 -30.63 -28.10
N LEU A 525 -10.22 -30.72 -27.45
CA LEU A 525 -9.85 -31.89 -26.66
C LEU A 525 -10.87 -32.16 -25.54
N ALA A 526 -11.31 -31.12 -24.83
CA ALA A 526 -12.31 -31.27 -23.77
C ALA A 526 -13.63 -31.82 -24.31
N GLU A 527 -14.08 -31.35 -25.48
CA GLU A 527 -15.27 -31.88 -26.15
C GLU A 527 -15.11 -33.35 -26.58
N GLU A 528 -13.99 -33.68 -27.23
CA GLU A 528 -13.68 -35.04 -27.70
C GLU A 528 -13.57 -36.05 -26.55
N GLU A 529 -12.94 -35.64 -25.45
CA GLU A 529 -12.79 -36.46 -24.26
C GLU A 529 -14.01 -36.31 -23.31
N GLN A 530 -15.06 -35.56 -23.66
CA GLN A 530 -16.25 -35.38 -22.82
C GLN A 530 -15.94 -34.93 -21.38
N ILE A 531 -14.98 -34.01 -21.25
CA ILE A 531 -14.60 -33.36 -19.98
C ILE A 531 -14.88 -31.86 -20.08
N LYS A 532 -14.77 -31.13 -18.96
CA LYS A 532 -15.10 -29.70 -18.94
C LYS A 532 -13.85 -28.85 -19.20
N TYR A 533 -14.02 -27.75 -19.93
CA TYR A 533 -13.02 -26.70 -20.07
C TYR A 533 -13.45 -25.46 -19.30
N ILE A 534 -12.52 -24.88 -18.53
CA ILE A 534 -12.69 -23.65 -17.77
C ILE A 534 -11.74 -22.60 -18.35
N ASN A 535 -12.33 -21.54 -18.92
CA ASN A 535 -11.57 -20.41 -19.43
C ASN A 535 -11.22 -19.44 -18.29
N LEU A 536 -9.95 -19.38 -17.91
CA LEU A 536 -9.40 -18.44 -16.92
C LEU A 536 -8.77 -17.19 -17.58
N VAL A 537 -8.57 -17.17 -18.90
CA VAL A 537 -7.95 -16.03 -19.62
C VAL A 537 -8.69 -14.74 -19.33
N ASN A 538 -10.02 -14.80 -19.17
CA ASN A 538 -10.85 -13.62 -18.88
C ASN A 538 -10.56 -12.96 -17.52
N LEU A 539 -9.87 -13.65 -16.61
CA LEU A 539 -9.39 -13.07 -15.35
C LEU A 539 -8.23 -12.08 -15.59
N LEU A 540 -7.57 -12.19 -16.75
CA LEU A 540 -6.44 -11.37 -17.15
C LEU A 540 -6.85 -10.46 -18.31
N ASN A 541 -6.86 -9.16 -18.05
CA ASN A 541 -7.25 -8.14 -19.02
C ASN A 541 -6.33 -6.92 -18.92
N ALA A 542 -6.48 -5.97 -19.84
CA ALA A 542 -5.64 -4.77 -19.89
C ALA A 542 -5.68 -3.92 -18.61
N SER A 543 -6.77 -4.01 -17.82
CA SER A 543 -6.90 -3.33 -16.52
C SER A 543 -6.14 -4.02 -15.38
N ASN A 544 -5.78 -5.30 -15.53
CA ASN A 544 -5.23 -6.14 -14.46
C ASN A 544 -3.80 -6.63 -14.75
N GLN A 545 -3.01 -5.90 -15.55
CA GLN A 545 -1.60 -6.22 -15.81
C GLN A 545 -0.72 -6.19 -14.55
N GLY A 546 -1.17 -5.55 -13.47
CA GLY A 546 -0.47 -5.52 -12.18
C GLY A 546 -0.44 -6.86 -11.44
N LEU A 547 -1.19 -7.87 -11.91
CA LEU A 547 -1.26 -9.21 -11.32
C LEU A 547 -0.04 -10.08 -11.61
N TYR A 548 0.78 -9.73 -12.60
CA TYR A 548 2.01 -10.46 -12.90
C TYR A 548 3.12 -10.15 -11.89
N GLU A 549 3.92 -11.16 -11.59
CA GLU A 549 5.21 -11.01 -10.95
C GLU A 549 6.22 -10.29 -11.86
N ALA A 550 7.39 -9.96 -11.31
CA ALA A 550 8.42 -9.23 -12.03
C ALA A 550 8.92 -9.93 -13.32
N ASP A 551 8.79 -11.26 -13.39
CA ASP A 551 9.16 -12.05 -14.56
C ASP A 551 8.12 -11.99 -15.70
N GLY A 552 6.89 -11.56 -15.42
CA GLY A 552 5.80 -11.48 -16.38
C GLY A 552 5.15 -12.82 -16.75
N THR A 553 5.52 -13.91 -16.07
CA THR A 553 5.01 -15.27 -16.31
C THR A 553 4.26 -15.80 -15.09
N HIS A 554 4.75 -15.53 -13.88
CA HIS A 554 4.06 -15.88 -12.64
C HIS A 554 3.11 -14.77 -12.19
N PHE A 555 2.26 -15.10 -11.21
CA PHE A 555 1.24 -14.21 -10.69
C PHE A 555 1.44 -13.95 -9.20
N LYS A 556 1.06 -12.74 -8.77
CA LYS A 556 0.99 -12.34 -7.36
C LYS A 556 -0.23 -12.98 -6.68
N ALA A 557 -0.22 -13.00 -5.35
CA ALA A 557 -1.30 -13.55 -4.52
C ALA A 557 -2.74 -13.15 -4.96
N PRO A 558 -3.05 -11.88 -5.34
CA PRO A 558 -4.41 -11.49 -5.71
C PRO A 558 -4.99 -12.25 -6.91
N PHE A 559 -4.16 -12.70 -7.86
CA PHE A 559 -4.63 -13.51 -8.99
C PHE A 559 -5.23 -14.84 -8.53
N TYR A 560 -4.63 -15.47 -7.52
CA TYR A 560 -5.09 -16.77 -7.02
C TYR A 560 -6.45 -16.67 -6.33
N HIS A 561 -6.72 -15.56 -5.63
CA HIS A 561 -8.05 -15.31 -5.06
C HIS A 561 -9.10 -15.10 -6.16
N LEU A 562 -8.79 -14.36 -7.22
CA LEU A 562 -9.68 -14.22 -8.38
C LEU A 562 -9.95 -15.56 -9.05
N TRP A 563 -8.91 -16.37 -9.25
CA TRP A 563 -9.01 -17.70 -9.83
C TRP A 563 -9.92 -18.62 -9.00
N PHE A 564 -9.69 -18.71 -7.70
CA PHE A 564 -10.46 -19.59 -6.84
C PHE A 564 -11.92 -19.12 -6.67
N HIS A 565 -12.15 -17.82 -6.55
CA HIS A 565 -13.51 -17.27 -6.53
C HIS A 565 -14.27 -17.60 -7.82
N TYR A 566 -13.60 -17.48 -8.97
CA TYR A 566 -14.18 -17.86 -10.27
C TYR A 566 -14.52 -19.35 -10.33
N LEU A 567 -13.63 -20.23 -9.85
CA LEU A 567 -13.89 -21.67 -9.81
C LEU A 567 -15.10 -22.01 -8.94
N VAL A 568 -15.19 -21.42 -7.75
CA VAL A 568 -16.31 -21.67 -6.85
C VAL A 568 -17.62 -21.21 -7.48
N THR A 569 -17.64 -20.01 -8.06
CA THR A 569 -18.83 -19.47 -8.74
C THR A 569 -19.24 -20.35 -9.92
N TYR A 570 -18.27 -20.80 -10.72
CA TYR A 570 -18.49 -21.69 -11.85
C TYR A 570 -19.12 -23.03 -11.42
N LEU A 571 -18.68 -23.59 -10.28
CA LEU A 571 -19.17 -24.86 -9.75
C LEU A 571 -20.51 -24.72 -9.02
N GLY A 572 -20.74 -23.62 -8.32
CA GLY A 572 -21.99 -23.31 -7.63
C GLY A 572 -23.15 -23.01 -8.58
N SER A 573 -22.87 -22.52 -9.79
CA SER A 573 -23.87 -22.21 -10.82
C SER A 573 -24.28 -23.43 -11.67
N ALA A 574 -23.61 -24.58 -11.49
CA ALA A 574 -23.78 -25.78 -12.32
C ALA A 574 -24.54 -26.92 -11.59
N GLY A 575 -25.18 -26.63 -10.46
CA GLY A 575 -25.96 -27.55 -9.62
C GLY A 575 -27.46 -27.46 -9.83
#